data_AF-A0A5E7Z5F8-F1
#
_entry.id   AF-A0A5E7Z5F8-F1
#
_cell.length_a   1.000
_cell.length_b   1.000
_cell.length_c   1.000
_cell.angle_alpha   90.00
_cell.angle_beta   90.00
_cell.angle_gamma   90.00
#
_symmetry.space_group_name_H-M   'P 1'
#
loop_
_entity.id
_entity.type
_entity.pdbx_description
1 polymer ?
#
loop_
_entity_poly.entity_id
_entity_poly.type
_entity_poly.pdbx_seq_one_letter_code
_entity_poly.pdbx_strand_id
1 'polypeptide(L)'
;MFDLPPDPPAFDTDPIIEALVECGLQRGGLKVTYDDLLQETVVTISESAGASAEHFGCIRGSLQSYVALDFKAEELGEDYWEFVAEQERPRRLAESGRRLAELALLEGFPRRDRFTNFADYLRALERHAGLVEGEWLSADGEIITFQPPEVSAGQDATEHYERSARILTLIHYASLLGDLPHFGFIGNERAAED
;
A
#
# COMPACT_ATOMS: atom_id res chain seq x y z
N MET A 1 39.64 10.57 3.65
CA MET A 1 38.82 10.38 4.85
C MET A 1 37.53 11.11 4.55
N PHE A 2 36.45 10.39 4.27
CA PHE A 2 35.14 11.00 4.16
C PHE A 2 34.69 11.29 5.59
N ASP A 3 34.49 12.57 5.91
CA ASP A 3 33.86 13.00 7.15
C ASP A 3 32.43 12.45 7.12
N LEU A 4 32.16 11.45 7.97
CA LEU A 4 30.78 11.12 8.30
C LEU A 4 30.20 12.36 8.99
N PRO A 5 29.00 12.83 8.60
CA PRO A 5 28.36 13.90 9.32
C PRO A 5 28.26 13.52 10.81
N PRO A 6 28.45 14.47 11.74
CA PRO A 6 28.32 14.18 13.16
C PRO A 6 26.95 13.58 13.45
N ASP A 7 26.91 12.60 14.34
CA ASP A 7 25.65 12.04 14.84
C ASP A 7 24.72 13.21 15.23
N PRO A 8 23.44 13.18 14.79
CA PRO A 8 22.52 14.25 15.11
C PRO A 8 22.48 14.44 16.64
N PRO A 9 22.45 15.70 17.12
CA PRO A 9 22.49 15.96 18.55
C PRO A 9 21.37 15.21 19.26
N ALA A 10 21.68 14.59 20.40
CA ALA A 10 20.67 14.03 21.29
C ALA A 10 19.77 15.17 21.77
N PHE A 11 18.61 15.33 21.14
CA PHE A 11 17.60 16.27 21.59
C PHE A 11 17.03 15.74 22.91
N ASP A 12 17.25 16.46 24.03
CA ASP A 12 16.66 16.11 25.34
C ASP A 12 15.10 16.10 25.31
N THR A 13 14.50 16.64 24.23
CA THR A 13 13.08 16.48 23.88
C THR A 13 12.96 16.36 22.37
N ASP A 14 12.70 15.15 21.88
CA ASP A 14 12.37 14.94 20.47
C ASP A 14 10.98 15.53 20.18
N PRO A 15 10.86 16.51 19.27
CA PRO A 15 9.59 17.17 18.97
C PRO A 15 8.51 16.18 18.50
N ILE A 16 8.89 15.04 17.92
CA ILE A 16 7.96 13.98 17.52
C ILE A 16 7.33 13.32 18.75
N ILE A 17 8.13 13.07 19.79
CA ILE A 17 7.65 12.49 21.05
C ILE A 17 6.70 13.46 21.75
N GLU A 18 7.02 14.76 21.79
CA GLU A 18 6.12 15.76 22.36
C GLU A 18 4.77 15.79 21.65
N ALA A 19 4.77 15.79 20.31
CA ALA A 19 3.56 15.84 19.51
C ALA A 19 2.66 14.59 19.74
N LEU A 20 3.26 13.42 19.98
CA LEU A 20 2.52 12.20 20.31
C LEU A 20 2.03 12.20 21.77
N VAL A 21 2.79 12.78 22.70
CA VAL A 21 2.34 12.97 24.08
C VAL A 21 1.17 13.96 24.14
N GLU A 22 1.16 15.00 23.31
CA GLU A 22 0.02 15.93 23.16
C GLU A 22 -1.24 15.22 22.64
N CYS A 23 -1.08 14.12 21.89
CA CYS A 23 -2.17 13.24 21.52
C CYS A 23 -2.67 12.33 22.65
N GLY A 24 -2.08 12.37 23.84
CA GLY A 24 -2.46 11.56 24.99
C GLY A 24 -1.65 10.28 25.17
N LEU A 25 -0.63 10.03 24.36
CA LEU A 25 0.21 8.84 24.49
C LEU A 25 1.21 9.00 25.65
N GLN A 26 1.56 7.88 26.27
CA GLN A 26 2.53 7.85 27.36
C GLN A 26 3.96 7.84 26.80
N ARG A 27 4.77 8.83 27.17
CA ARG A 27 6.18 8.95 26.76
C ARG A 27 6.98 7.66 26.93
N GLY A 28 6.75 6.93 28.02
CA GLY A 28 7.48 5.70 28.33
C GLY A 28 7.29 4.57 27.31
N GLY A 29 6.28 4.64 26.45
CA GLY A 29 6.06 3.69 25.36
C GLY A 29 6.45 4.22 23.97
N LEU A 30 7.12 5.36 23.89
CA LEU A 30 7.51 5.97 22.63
C LEU A 30 9.03 5.95 22.49
N LYS A 31 9.51 5.61 21.29
CA LYS A 31 10.94 5.62 20.97
C LYS A 31 11.14 6.12 19.55
N VAL A 32 12.07 7.04 19.35
CA VAL A 32 12.53 7.46 18.03
C VAL A 32 13.88 6.83 17.74
N THR A 33 14.02 6.24 16.56
CA THR A 33 15.27 5.69 16.06
C THR A 33 15.45 6.08 14.60
N TYR A 34 16.69 6.28 14.17
CA TYR A 34 17.01 6.32 12.75
C TYR A 34 17.28 4.90 12.27
N ASP A 35 16.62 4.48 11.21
CA ASP A 35 16.88 3.21 10.55
C ASP A 35 17.82 3.43 9.36
N ASP A 36 19.04 2.93 9.46
CA ASP A 36 20.06 3.10 8.41
C ASP A 36 19.73 2.36 7.11
N LEU A 37 18.89 1.31 7.16
CA LEU A 37 18.50 0.58 5.95
C LEU A 37 17.41 1.34 5.20
N LEU A 38 16.46 1.93 5.93
CA LEU A 38 15.40 2.75 5.35
C LEU A 38 15.86 4.18 5.06
N GLN A 39 16.97 4.63 5.68
CA GLN A 39 17.43 6.02 5.67
C GLN A 39 16.34 7.00 6.17
N GLU A 40 15.57 6.57 7.17
CA GLU A 40 14.39 7.26 7.66
C GLU A 40 14.31 7.24 9.20
N THR A 41 13.63 8.24 9.76
CA THR A 41 13.26 8.27 11.16
C THR A 41 12.04 7.37 11.40
N VAL A 42 12.21 6.37 12.26
CA VAL A 42 11.17 5.44 12.69
C VAL A 42 10.77 5.76 14.13
N VAL A 43 9.47 5.89 14.36
CA VAL A 43 8.89 6.03 15.69
C VAL A 43 8.22 4.73 16.07
N THR A 44 8.76 4.07 17.10
CA THR A 44 8.14 2.90 17.70
C THR A 44 7.11 3.33 18.75
N ILE A 45 5.89 2.81 18.61
CA ILE A 45 4.80 2.94 19.58
C ILE A 45 4.56 1.57 20.21
N SER A 46 4.96 1.39 21.47
CA SER A 46 4.68 0.17 22.23
C SER A 46 3.29 0.18 22.85
N GLU A 47 2.82 -0.98 23.31
CA GLU A 47 1.56 -1.12 24.05
C GLU A 47 1.50 -0.19 25.28
N SER A 48 2.63 0.00 25.96
CA SER A 48 2.73 0.89 27.13
C SER A 48 2.55 2.37 26.79
N ALA A 49 2.53 2.76 25.51
CA ALA A 49 2.15 4.11 25.11
C ALA A 49 0.64 4.38 25.30
N GLY A 50 -0.18 3.32 25.43
CA GLY A 50 -1.63 3.45 25.59
C GLY A 50 -2.36 3.94 24.34
N ALA A 51 -1.75 3.76 23.16
CA ALA A 51 -2.37 4.09 21.89
C ALA A 51 -3.61 3.20 21.62
N SER A 52 -4.59 3.76 20.92
CA SER A 52 -5.86 3.14 20.58
C SER A 52 -6.46 3.85 19.35
N ALA A 53 -7.53 3.30 18.78
CA ALA A 53 -8.19 3.87 17.60
C ALA A 53 -8.65 5.33 17.80
N GLU A 54 -8.98 5.75 19.02
CA GLU A 54 -9.36 7.14 19.34
C GLU A 54 -8.21 8.13 19.08
N HIS A 55 -6.97 7.66 19.13
CA HIS A 55 -5.77 8.49 18.95
C HIS A 55 -5.36 8.66 17.48
N PHE A 56 -5.84 7.82 16.57
CA PHE A 56 -5.32 7.73 15.18
C PHE A 56 -5.35 9.06 14.43
N GLY A 57 -6.46 9.80 14.54
CA GLY A 57 -6.59 11.11 13.90
C GLY A 57 -5.57 12.12 14.42
N CYS A 58 -5.31 12.11 15.73
CA CYS A 58 -4.30 13.00 16.32
C CYS A 58 -2.89 12.57 15.90
N ILE A 59 -2.54 11.29 16.03
CA ILE A 59 -1.23 10.76 15.61
C ILE A 59 -0.94 11.15 14.16
N ARG A 60 -1.88 10.91 13.24
CA ARG A 60 -1.72 11.24 11.82
C ARG A 60 -1.56 12.73 11.55
N GLY A 61 -2.27 13.57 12.31
CA GLY A 61 -2.25 15.03 12.17
C GLY A 61 -1.04 15.71 12.81
N SER A 62 -0.52 15.13 13.89
CA SER A 62 0.62 15.66 14.66
C SER A 62 1.96 15.39 13.97
N LEU A 63 2.05 14.31 13.19
CA LEU A 63 3.26 13.99 12.42
C LEU A 63 3.28 14.81 11.13
N GLN A 64 3.98 15.94 11.18
CA GLN A 64 4.33 16.70 10.00
C GLN A 64 5.38 15.90 9.22
N SER A 65 5.01 15.36 8.05
CA SER A 65 5.87 14.57 7.14
C SER A 65 5.91 13.05 7.39
N TYR A 66 6.43 12.32 6.40
CA TYR A 66 6.59 10.86 6.30
C TYR A 66 7.50 10.27 7.38
N VAL A 67 7.10 10.38 8.65
CA VAL A 67 7.74 9.63 9.73
C VAL A 67 7.20 8.21 9.70
N ALA A 68 8.09 7.24 9.58
CA ALA A 68 7.72 5.83 9.62
C ALA A 68 7.21 5.48 11.03
N LEU A 69 6.05 4.86 11.12
CA LEU A 69 5.47 4.40 12.38
C LEU A 69 5.58 2.88 12.48
N ASP A 70 6.10 2.41 13.60
CA ASP A 70 6.19 1.00 13.97
C ASP A 70 5.36 0.74 15.24
N PHE A 71 4.21 0.09 15.09
CA PHE A 71 3.37 -0.31 16.22
C PHE A 71 3.79 -1.71 16.68
N LYS A 72 4.14 -1.85 17.97
CA LYS A 72 4.49 -3.17 18.52
C LYS A 72 3.29 -4.08 18.75
N ALA A 73 2.09 -3.51 18.85
CA ALA A 73 0.84 -4.25 18.76
C ALA A 73 0.43 -4.34 17.28
N GLU A 74 0.51 -5.53 16.70
CA GLU A 74 0.26 -5.79 15.28
C GLU A 74 -1.15 -5.34 14.85
N GLU A 75 -2.19 -5.80 15.56
CA GLU A 75 -3.60 -5.43 15.30
C GLU A 75 -3.83 -3.91 15.33
N LEU A 76 -3.21 -3.20 16.29
CA LEU A 76 -3.31 -1.75 16.37
C LEU A 76 -2.63 -1.06 15.18
N GLY A 77 -1.51 -1.62 14.71
CA GLY A 77 -0.81 -1.15 13.52
C GLY A 77 -1.63 -1.36 12.25
N GLU A 78 -2.25 -2.53 12.09
CA GLU A 78 -3.16 -2.83 10.97
C GLU A 78 -4.35 -1.87 10.94
N ASP A 79 -5.02 -1.70 12.08
CA ASP A 79 -6.14 -0.75 12.24
C ASP A 79 -5.72 0.69 11.89
N TYR A 80 -4.54 1.12 12.33
CA TYR A 80 -4.02 2.45 12.03
C TYR A 80 -3.77 2.63 10.53
N TRP A 81 -3.16 1.64 9.87
CA TRP A 81 -2.88 1.73 8.44
C TRP A 81 -4.15 1.62 7.59
N GLU A 82 -5.17 0.87 8.02
CA GLU A 82 -6.49 0.88 7.41
C GLU A 82 -7.15 2.27 7.53
N PHE A 83 -7.12 2.86 8.72
CA PHE A 83 -7.61 4.22 8.95
C PHE A 83 -6.91 5.24 8.03
N VAL A 84 -5.59 5.19 7.91
CA VAL A 84 -4.83 6.07 7.00
C VAL A 84 -5.20 5.80 5.55
N ALA A 85 -5.33 4.54 5.14
CA ALA A 85 -5.72 4.16 3.79
C ALA A 85 -7.11 4.70 3.42
N GLU A 86 -8.07 4.65 4.35
CA GLU A 86 -9.41 5.20 4.15
C GLU A 86 -9.39 6.72 3.96
N GLN A 87 -8.61 7.44 4.76
CA GLN A 87 -8.48 8.90 4.59
C GLN A 87 -7.88 9.29 3.24
N GLU A 88 -6.92 8.52 2.74
CA GLU A 88 -6.27 8.77 1.46
C GLU A 88 -7.08 8.25 0.26
N ARG A 89 -8.06 7.37 0.49
CA ARG A 89 -8.85 6.71 -0.57
C ARG A 89 -9.46 7.70 -1.57
N PRO A 90 -10.12 8.80 -1.17
CA PRO A 90 -10.71 9.74 -2.14
C PRO A 90 -9.67 10.35 -3.09
N ARG A 91 -8.51 10.74 -2.56
CA ARG A 91 -7.41 11.30 -3.37
C ARG A 91 -6.85 10.26 -4.32
N ARG A 92 -6.56 9.05 -3.81
CA ARG A 92 -6.05 7.92 -4.61
C ARG A 92 -7.03 7.51 -5.70
N LEU A 93 -8.34 7.48 -5.40
CA LEU A 93 -9.38 7.17 -6.36
C LEU A 93 -9.44 8.21 -7.48
N ALA A 94 -9.34 9.50 -7.15
CA ALA A 94 -9.29 10.56 -8.14
C ALA A 94 -8.02 10.49 -9.02
N GLU A 95 -6.86 10.21 -8.43
CA GLU A 95 -5.60 10.02 -9.15
C GLU A 95 -5.63 8.81 -10.09
N SER A 96 -6.06 7.66 -9.58
CA SER A 96 -6.18 6.43 -10.35
C SER A 96 -7.24 6.58 -11.47
N GLY A 97 -8.36 7.25 -11.20
CA GLY A 97 -9.36 7.58 -12.21
C GLY A 97 -8.82 8.46 -13.34
N ARG A 98 -8.01 9.49 -13.02
CA ARG A 98 -7.31 10.30 -14.04
C ARG A 98 -6.37 9.44 -14.88
N ARG A 99 -5.60 8.55 -14.23
CA ARG A 99 -4.68 7.66 -14.94
C ARG A 99 -5.42 6.71 -15.89
N LEU A 100 -6.55 6.14 -15.47
CA LEU A 100 -7.38 5.33 -16.35
C LEU A 100 -7.95 6.13 -17.52
N ALA A 101 -8.32 7.40 -17.31
CA ALA A 101 -8.80 8.27 -18.38
C ALA A 101 -7.70 8.52 -19.44
N GLU A 102 -6.47 8.79 -19.01
CA GLU A 102 -5.31 8.94 -19.91
C GLU A 102 -5.05 7.69 -20.76
N LEU A 103 -5.31 6.52 -20.19
CA LEU A 103 -5.17 5.22 -20.87
C LEU A 103 -6.39 4.83 -21.71
N ALA A 104 -7.43 5.68 -21.78
CA ALA A 104 -8.73 5.39 -22.37
C ALA A 104 -9.42 4.14 -21.78
N LEU A 105 -9.19 3.89 -20.48
CA LEU A 105 -9.70 2.75 -19.72
C LEU A 105 -10.75 3.13 -18.67
N LEU A 106 -11.03 4.43 -18.45
CA LEU A 106 -12.06 4.84 -17.50
C LEU A 106 -13.47 4.63 -18.05
N GLU A 107 -13.68 4.97 -19.33
CA GLU A 107 -14.96 4.73 -19.99
C GLU A 107 -15.19 3.24 -20.16
N GLY A 108 -16.39 2.78 -19.80
CA GLY A 108 -16.74 1.35 -19.89
C GLY A 108 -16.06 0.46 -18.84
N PHE A 109 -15.38 1.04 -17.84
CA PHE A 109 -14.71 0.28 -16.78
C PHE A 109 -15.63 -0.82 -16.20
N PRO A 110 -15.19 -2.09 -16.12
CA PRO A 110 -15.99 -3.18 -15.57
C PRO A 110 -16.32 -2.92 -14.10
N ARG A 111 -17.61 -2.92 -13.74
CA ARG A 111 -18.05 -2.77 -12.34
C ARG A 111 -18.40 -4.12 -11.74
N ARG A 112 -17.92 -4.42 -10.53
CA ARG A 112 -18.14 -5.71 -9.86
C ARG A 112 -19.61 -6.12 -9.76
N ASP A 113 -20.50 -5.16 -9.52
CA ASP A 113 -21.95 -5.35 -9.36
C ASP A 113 -22.66 -5.86 -10.62
N ARG A 114 -22.00 -5.82 -11.79
CA ARG A 114 -22.54 -6.33 -13.06
C ARG A 114 -22.23 -7.80 -13.33
N PHE A 115 -21.48 -8.45 -12.45
CA PHE A 115 -21.02 -9.82 -12.63
C PHE A 115 -21.56 -10.72 -11.52
N THR A 116 -22.12 -11.86 -11.91
CA THR A 116 -22.67 -12.82 -10.94
C THR A 116 -21.56 -13.55 -10.19
N ASN A 117 -20.48 -13.92 -10.89
CA ASN A 117 -19.32 -14.57 -10.30
C ASN A 117 -18.11 -13.62 -10.30
N PHE A 118 -17.15 -13.90 -9.43
CA PHE A 118 -15.94 -13.09 -9.34
C PHE A 118 -14.96 -13.36 -10.48
N ALA A 119 -14.89 -14.60 -10.97
CA ALA A 119 -14.00 -14.98 -12.06
C ALA A 119 -14.32 -14.25 -13.39
N ASP A 120 -15.59 -14.08 -13.75
CA ASP A 120 -15.99 -13.34 -14.96
C ASP A 120 -15.70 -11.84 -14.81
N TYR A 121 -15.74 -11.31 -13.58
CA TYR A 121 -15.31 -9.95 -13.32
C TYR A 121 -13.82 -9.77 -13.60
N LEU A 122 -12.96 -10.69 -13.12
CA LEU A 122 -11.52 -10.66 -13.40
C LEU A 122 -11.23 -10.79 -14.90
N ARG A 123 -11.92 -11.69 -15.60
CA ARG A 123 -11.82 -11.82 -17.07
C ARG A 123 -12.25 -10.54 -17.79
N ALA A 124 -13.28 -9.86 -17.30
CA ALA A 124 -13.70 -8.59 -17.86
C ALA A 124 -12.64 -7.49 -17.65
N LEU A 125 -11.93 -7.47 -16.52
CA LEU A 125 -10.79 -6.57 -16.31
C LEU A 125 -9.65 -6.84 -17.29
N GLU A 126 -9.29 -8.11 -17.50
CA GLU A 126 -8.27 -8.51 -18.49
C GLU A 126 -8.66 -8.09 -19.90
N ARG A 127 -9.89 -8.40 -20.33
CA ARG A 127 -10.41 -7.97 -21.63
C ARG A 127 -10.37 -6.45 -21.79
N HIS A 128 -10.75 -5.72 -20.75
CA HIS A 128 -10.73 -4.25 -20.75
C HIS A 128 -9.30 -3.70 -20.84
N ALA A 129 -8.33 -4.40 -20.25
CA ALA A 129 -6.90 -4.10 -20.40
C ALA A 129 -6.34 -4.43 -21.80
N GLY A 130 -7.10 -5.13 -22.65
CA GLY A 130 -6.65 -5.65 -23.94
C GLY A 130 -5.84 -6.95 -23.82
N LEU A 131 -6.03 -7.70 -22.74
CA LEU A 131 -5.38 -8.98 -22.48
C LEU A 131 -6.31 -10.16 -22.83
N VAL A 132 -5.73 -11.35 -22.88
CA VAL A 132 -6.47 -12.61 -23.02
C VAL A 132 -7.13 -12.95 -21.68
N GLU A 133 -8.42 -13.30 -21.72
CA GLU A 133 -9.18 -13.66 -20.53
C GLU A 133 -8.64 -14.94 -19.87
N GLY A 134 -8.37 -14.89 -18.57
CA GLY A 134 -7.90 -15.97 -17.72
C GLY A 134 -6.40 -16.24 -17.77
N GLU A 135 -5.61 -15.40 -18.45
CA GLU A 135 -4.15 -15.61 -18.55
C GLU A 135 -3.35 -14.93 -17.43
N TRP A 136 -3.83 -13.81 -16.89
CA TRP A 136 -3.09 -12.97 -15.95
C TRP A 136 -3.71 -12.97 -14.56
N LEU A 137 -5.02 -13.10 -14.49
CA LEU A 137 -5.79 -13.07 -13.25
C LEU A 137 -6.56 -14.37 -13.05
N SER A 138 -6.43 -14.92 -11.85
CA SER A 138 -7.28 -15.99 -11.37
C SER A 138 -7.75 -15.70 -9.95
N ALA A 139 -8.78 -16.43 -9.52
CA ALA A 139 -9.29 -16.33 -8.15
C ALA A 139 -9.44 -17.72 -7.55
N ASP A 140 -9.08 -17.84 -6.28
CA ASP A 140 -9.51 -18.91 -5.38
C ASP A 140 -10.35 -18.30 -4.26
N GLY A 141 -11.66 -18.45 -4.34
CA GLY A 141 -12.61 -17.70 -3.51
C GLY A 141 -12.49 -16.19 -3.74
N GLU A 142 -12.07 -15.46 -2.71
CA GLU A 142 -11.87 -14.00 -2.73
C GLU A 142 -10.40 -13.58 -2.89
N ILE A 143 -9.48 -14.55 -2.92
CA ILE A 143 -8.05 -14.32 -3.12
C ILE A 143 -7.79 -14.21 -4.61
N ILE A 144 -7.17 -13.10 -5.03
CA ILE A 144 -6.76 -12.87 -6.41
C ILE A 144 -5.31 -13.27 -6.56
N THR A 145 -5.01 -14.05 -7.60
CA THR A 145 -3.64 -14.34 -8.02
C THR A 145 -3.33 -13.58 -9.30
N PHE A 146 -2.30 -12.74 -9.23
CA PHE A 146 -1.71 -12.07 -10.39
C PHE A 146 -0.51 -12.88 -10.90
N GLN A 147 -0.66 -13.49 -12.07
CA GLN A 147 0.35 -14.34 -12.69
C GLN A 147 0.51 -13.97 -14.17
N PRO A 148 1.32 -12.95 -14.49
CA PRO A 148 1.61 -12.62 -15.88
C PRO A 148 2.31 -13.80 -16.59
N PRO A 149 2.03 -14.06 -17.88
CA PRO A 149 2.70 -15.10 -18.64
C PRO A 149 4.19 -14.79 -18.79
N GLU A 150 5.03 -15.82 -18.81
CA GLU A 150 6.48 -15.66 -18.95
C GLU A 150 6.85 -14.97 -20.27
N VAL A 151 7.76 -14.00 -20.21
CA VAL A 151 8.32 -13.35 -21.39
C VAL A 151 9.28 -14.33 -22.05
N SER A 152 8.89 -14.86 -23.20
CA SER A 152 9.74 -15.74 -24.01
C SER A 152 10.91 -14.97 -24.63
N ALA A 153 12.03 -15.64 -24.84
CA ALA A 153 13.18 -15.05 -25.54
C ALA A 153 12.76 -14.55 -26.93
N GLY A 154 12.89 -13.24 -27.16
CA GLY A 154 12.50 -12.58 -28.41
C GLY A 154 11.17 -11.82 -28.37
N GLN A 155 10.42 -11.86 -27.27
CA GLN A 155 9.31 -10.94 -27.04
C GLN A 155 9.82 -9.56 -26.60
N ASP A 156 9.07 -8.51 -26.95
CA ASP A 156 9.39 -7.14 -26.52
C ASP A 156 9.05 -6.97 -25.04
N ALA A 157 10.09 -6.86 -24.21
CA ALA A 157 9.94 -6.61 -22.78
C ALA A 157 9.16 -5.32 -22.48
N THR A 158 9.24 -4.33 -23.37
CA THR A 158 8.50 -3.07 -23.26
C THR A 158 7.01 -3.30 -23.37
N GLU A 159 6.59 -4.06 -24.39
CA GLU A 159 5.18 -4.38 -24.60
C GLU A 159 4.61 -5.19 -23.43
N HIS A 160 5.37 -6.16 -22.92
CA HIS A 160 4.96 -6.94 -21.74
C HIS A 160 4.82 -6.03 -20.50
N TYR A 161 5.79 -5.13 -20.28
CA TYR A 161 5.72 -4.16 -19.18
C TYR A 161 4.50 -3.24 -19.30
N GLU A 162 4.20 -2.73 -20.48
CA GLU A 162 3.03 -1.87 -20.72
C GLU A 162 1.72 -2.61 -20.42
N ARG A 163 1.61 -3.87 -20.84
CA ARG A 163 0.47 -4.74 -20.53
C ARG A 163 0.31 -4.94 -19.02
N SER A 164 1.41 -5.25 -18.32
CA SER A 164 1.44 -5.37 -16.86
C SER A 164 1.01 -4.08 -16.17
N ALA A 165 1.56 -2.95 -16.59
CA ALA A 165 1.22 -1.65 -16.01
C ALA A 165 -0.26 -1.30 -16.20
N ARG A 166 -0.86 -1.61 -17.36
CA ARG A 166 -2.29 -1.37 -17.63
C ARG A 166 -3.18 -2.20 -16.72
N ILE A 167 -2.94 -3.51 -16.61
CA ILE A 167 -3.79 -4.37 -15.76
C ILE A 167 -3.62 -4.04 -14.28
N LEU A 168 -2.40 -3.74 -13.81
CA LEU A 168 -2.16 -3.32 -12.43
C LEU A 168 -2.84 -1.98 -12.11
N THR A 169 -2.91 -1.06 -13.07
CA THR A 169 -3.66 0.20 -12.90
C THR A 169 -5.17 -0.07 -12.73
N LEU A 170 -5.74 -0.98 -13.52
CA LEU A 170 -7.15 -1.38 -13.41
C LEU A 170 -7.46 -2.06 -12.06
N ILE A 171 -6.60 -2.99 -11.65
CA ILE A 171 -6.72 -3.67 -10.35
C ILE A 171 -6.62 -2.67 -9.22
N HIS A 172 -5.67 -1.73 -9.27
CA HIS A 172 -5.54 -0.70 -8.25
C HIS A 172 -6.83 0.14 -8.13
N TYR A 173 -7.40 0.57 -9.24
CA TYR A 173 -8.66 1.32 -9.25
C TYR A 173 -9.83 0.49 -8.71
N ALA A 174 -9.96 -0.77 -9.12
CA ALA A 174 -10.98 -1.70 -8.64
C ALA A 174 -10.87 -1.92 -7.12
N SER A 175 -9.65 -2.10 -6.60
CA SER A 175 -9.39 -2.23 -5.17
C SER A 175 -9.81 -0.97 -4.41
N LEU A 176 -9.53 0.23 -4.93
CA LEU A 176 -9.97 1.48 -4.31
C LEU A 176 -11.49 1.67 -4.31
N LEU A 177 -12.21 1.05 -5.26
CA LEU A 177 -13.68 1.01 -5.28
C LEU A 177 -14.26 0.00 -4.28
N GLY A 178 -13.44 -0.86 -3.68
CA GLY A 178 -13.88 -2.00 -2.88
C GLY A 178 -14.37 -3.19 -3.71
N ASP A 179 -14.10 -3.19 -5.02
CA ASP A 179 -14.52 -4.26 -5.93
C ASP A 179 -13.61 -5.51 -5.82
N LEU A 180 -12.44 -5.37 -5.19
CA LEU A 180 -11.46 -6.43 -4.94
C LEU A 180 -11.17 -6.53 -3.42
N PRO A 181 -11.72 -7.53 -2.72
CA PRO A 181 -11.62 -7.64 -1.25
C PRO A 181 -10.20 -7.99 -0.77
N HIS A 182 -9.47 -8.83 -1.49
CA HIS A 182 -8.11 -9.25 -1.10
C HIS A 182 -7.20 -9.37 -2.33
N PHE A 183 -6.46 -8.31 -2.62
CA PHE A 183 -5.43 -8.32 -3.66
C PHE A 183 -4.07 -8.62 -3.03
N GLY A 184 -3.50 -9.78 -3.37
CA GLY A 184 -2.16 -10.19 -2.98
C GLY A 184 -1.28 -10.45 -4.20
N PHE A 185 0.03 -10.27 -4.05
CA PHE A 185 1.01 -10.74 -5.03
C PHE A 185 1.58 -12.07 -4.55
N ILE A 186 1.22 -13.17 -5.21
CA ILE A 186 1.93 -14.45 -5.02
C ILE A 186 3.19 -14.37 -5.89
N GLY A 187 4.32 -14.02 -5.27
CA GLY A 187 5.56 -13.81 -6.02
C GLY A 187 6.87 -13.89 -5.22
N ASN A 188 6.83 -13.87 -3.88
CA ASN A 188 8.05 -13.88 -3.06
C ASN A 188 8.42 -15.26 -2.48
N GLU A 189 7.57 -16.27 -2.66
CA GLU A 189 7.83 -17.63 -2.14
C GLU A 189 9.08 -18.26 -2.79
N ARG A 190 9.40 -17.86 -4.02
CA ARG A 190 10.60 -18.31 -4.74
C ARG A 190 11.89 -17.59 -4.30
N ALA A 191 11.79 -16.45 -3.63
CA ALA A 191 12.92 -15.72 -3.06
C ALA A 191 13.24 -16.16 -1.62
N ALA A 192 12.37 -16.98 -1.01
CA ALA A 192 12.56 -17.52 0.35
C ALA A 192 13.45 -18.79 0.37
N GLU A 193 13.88 -19.29 -0.79
CA GLU A 193 14.73 -20.47 -0.93
C GLU A 193 16.24 -20.17 -1.11
N ASP A 194 16.68 -18.91 -0.97
CA ASP A 194 18.11 -18.53 -1.00
C ASP A 194 18.66 -18.10 0.39
#